data_AF-A0A7Y7LKZ9-F1
#
_entry.id   AF-A0A7Y7LKZ9-F1
#
_cell.length_a   1.000
_cell.length_b   1.000
_cell.length_c   1.000
_cell.angle_alpha   90.00
_cell.angle_beta   90.00
_cell.angle_gamma   90.00
#
_symmetry.space_group_name_H-M   'P 1'
#
loop_
_entity.id
_entity.type
_entity.pdbx_description
1 polymer ?
#
loop_
_entity_poly.entity_id
_entity_poly.type
_entity_poly.pdbx_seq_one_letter_code
_entity_poly.pdbx_strand_id
1 'polypeptide(L)'
;MSIPFDSHKYAKRLMAAGLAPALADVQAETTGELMNELSRISSKLEEVDIRTNARIDQFRVELEAKIAESRVELVRWVVGIAIVQSSLFTGLMLKLMP
;
A
#
# COMPACT_ATOMS: atom_id res chain seq x y z
N MET A 1 -5.65 -20.84 -10.16
CA MET A 1 -6.92 -21.44 -9.71
C MET A 1 -6.56 -22.61 -8.79
N SER A 2 -6.77 -22.44 -7.48
CA SER A 2 -6.42 -23.47 -6.48
C SER A 2 -7.49 -24.57 -6.52
N ILE A 3 -7.07 -25.83 -6.48
CA ILE A 3 -7.99 -26.97 -6.40
C ILE A 3 -8.42 -27.08 -4.92
N PRO A 4 -9.72 -27.10 -4.59
CA PRO A 4 -10.18 -27.22 -3.22
C PRO A 4 -9.69 -28.54 -2.60
N PHE A 5 -9.37 -28.51 -1.30
CA PHE A 5 -8.94 -29.70 -0.58
C PHE A 5 -10.09 -30.70 -0.45
N ASP A 6 -9.87 -31.92 -0.91
CA ASP A 6 -10.85 -33.01 -0.86
C ASP A 6 -10.52 -33.93 0.32
N SER A 7 -11.19 -33.67 1.46
CA SER A 7 -11.02 -34.44 2.68
C SER A 7 -11.39 -35.92 2.50
N HIS A 8 -12.37 -36.25 1.65
CA HIS A 8 -12.80 -37.64 1.45
C HIS A 8 -11.76 -38.44 0.65
N LYS A 9 -11.23 -37.85 -0.42
CA LYS A 9 -10.13 -38.47 -1.19
C LYS A 9 -8.86 -38.59 -0.35
N TYR A 10 -8.60 -37.62 0.52
CA TYR A 10 -7.47 -37.66 1.43
C TYR A 10 -7.61 -38.77 2.50
N ALA A 11 -8.78 -38.88 3.15
CA ALA A 11 -9.07 -39.95 4.10
C ALA A 11 -8.94 -41.34 3.45
N LYS A 12 -9.46 -41.52 2.22
CA LYS A 12 -9.29 -42.78 1.46
C LYS A 12 -7.84 -43.15 1.21
N ARG A 13 -6.98 -42.17 0.94
CA ARG A 13 -5.54 -42.40 0.76
C ARG A 13 -4.87 -42.81 2.07
N LEU A 14 -5.25 -42.18 3.19
CA LEU A 14 -4.74 -42.54 4.51
C LEU A 14 -5.15 -43.98 4.88
N MET A 15 -6.40 -44.35 4.67
CA MET A 15 -6.87 -45.73 4.89
C MET A 15 -6.15 -46.74 4.00
N ALA A 16 -5.95 -46.42 2.71
CA ALA A 16 -5.20 -47.28 1.80
C ALA A 16 -3.73 -47.45 2.21
N ALA A 17 -3.17 -46.48 2.94
CA ALA A 17 -1.83 -46.54 3.52
C ALA A 17 -1.76 -47.30 4.87
N GLY A 18 -2.88 -47.88 5.33
CA GLY A 18 -2.97 -48.68 6.55
C GLY A 18 -3.37 -47.90 7.81
N LEU A 19 -3.78 -46.62 7.68
CA LEU A 19 -4.29 -45.86 8.81
C LEU A 19 -5.70 -46.34 9.19
N ALA A 20 -5.99 -46.41 10.50
CA ALA A 20 -7.32 -46.77 10.98
C ALA A 20 -8.38 -45.76 10.46
N PRO A 21 -9.58 -46.20 10.05
CA PRO A 21 -10.60 -45.31 9.46
C PRO A 21 -10.92 -44.07 10.30
N ALA A 22 -11.13 -44.26 11.61
CA ALA A 22 -11.42 -43.14 12.52
C ALA A 22 -10.28 -42.11 12.58
N LEU A 23 -9.02 -42.54 12.51
CA LEU A 23 -7.88 -41.63 12.51
C LEU A 23 -7.72 -40.93 11.16
N ALA A 24 -7.98 -41.63 10.06
CA ALA A 24 -7.95 -41.08 8.71
C ALA A 24 -8.99 -39.97 8.51
N ASP A 25 -10.20 -40.17 9.02
CA ASP A 25 -11.29 -39.18 8.95
C ASP A 25 -10.97 -37.93 9.78
N VAL A 26 -10.55 -38.11 11.04
CA VAL A 26 -10.15 -36.99 11.92
C VAL A 26 -9.00 -36.19 11.30
N GLN A 27 -7.98 -36.88 10.79
CA GLN A 27 -6.85 -36.20 10.15
C GLN A 27 -7.27 -35.44 8.88
N ALA A 28 -8.20 -35.99 8.10
CA ALA A 28 -8.71 -35.33 6.91
C ALA A 28 -9.56 -34.11 7.23
N GLU A 29 -10.37 -34.17 8.28
CA GLU A 29 -11.16 -33.03 8.77
C GLU A 29 -10.24 -31.91 9.25
N THR A 30 -9.30 -32.19 10.16
CA THR A 30 -8.36 -31.18 10.68
C THR A 30 -7.51 -30.58 9.56
N THR A 31 -7.07 -31.38 8.59
CA THR A 31 -6.30 -30.86 7.44
C THR A 31 -7.17 -29.95 6.56
N GLY A 32 -8.46 -30.29 6.37
CA GLY A 32 -9.40 -29.45 5.65
C GLY A 32 -9.66 -28.11 6.34
N GLU A 33 -9.82 -28.12 7.66
CA GLU A 33 -9.95 -26.89 8.46
C GLU A 33 -8.70 -26.00 8.35
N LEU A 34 -7.51 -26.59 8.47
CA LEU A 34 -6.24 -25.87 8.30
C LEU A 34 -6.13 -25.25 6.90
N MET A 35 -6.52 -25.98 5.85
CA MET A 35 -6.47 -25.46 4.49
C MET A 35 -7.46 -24.31 4.26
N ASN A 36 -8.63 -24.38 4.88
CA ASN A 36 -9.61 -23.30 4.86
C ASN A 36 -9.10 -22.04 5.57
N GLU A 37 -8.48 -22.20 6.74
CA GLU A 37 -7.88 -21.07 7.47
C GLU A 37 -6.68 -20.48 6.71
N LEU A 38 -5.82 -21.31 6.11
CA LEU A 38 -4.73 -20.84 5.25
C LEU A 38 -5.26 -20.05 4.05
N SER A 39 -6.34 -20.52 3.42
CA SER A 39 -6.98 -19.82 2.32
C SER A 39 -7.53 -18.46 2.77
N ARG A 40 -8.18 -18.40 3.93
CA ARG A 40 -8.66 -17.13 4.53
C ARG A 40 -7.51 -16.16 4.84
N ILE A 41 -6.41 -16.66 5.39
CA ILE A 41 -5.22 -15.85 5.68
C ILE A 41 -4.62 -15.32 4.37
N SER A 42 -4.51 -16.16 3.34
CA SER A 42 -4.00 -15.76 2.02
C SER A 42 -4.86 -14.64 1.42
N SER A 43 -6.18 -14.77 1.47
CA SER A 43 -7.09 -13.72 0.97
C SER A 43 -6.97 -12.43 1.77
N LYS A 44 -6.86 -12.49 3.10
CA LYS A 44 -6.64 -11.30 3.94
C LYS A 44 -5.30 -10.65 3.65
N LEU A 45 -4.26 -11.43 3.39
CA LEU A 45 -2.94 -10.91 3.04
C LEU A 45 -2.98 -10.15 1.71
N GLU A 46 -3.65 -10.71 0.70
CA GLU A 46 -3.89 -10.03 -0.59
C GLU A 46 -4.70 -8.74 -0.41
N GLU A 47 -5.75 -8.76 0.43
CA GLU A 47 -6.52 -7.55 0.75
C GLU A 47 -5.66 -6.48 1.42
N VAL A 48 -4.80 -6.86 2.37
CA VAL A 48 -3.89 -5.95 3.06
C VAL A 48 -2.84 -5.39 2.10
N ASP A 49 -2.31 -6.21 1.19
CA ASP A 49 -1.34 -5.78 0.18
C ASP A 49 -1.96 -4.73 -0.76
N ILE A 50 -3.13 -5.03 -1.32
CA ILE A 50 -3.89 -4.10 -2.18
C ILE A 50 -4.18 -2.79 -1.43
N ARG A 51 -4.68 -2.88 -0.20
CA ARG A 51 -5.01 -1.71 0.63
C ARG A 51 -3.77 -0.86 0.94
N THR A 52 -2.65 -1.50 1.24
CA THR A 52 -1.40 -0.80 1.59
C THR A 52 -0.83 -0.10 0.37
N ASN A 53 -0.78 -0.78 -0.78
CA ASN A 53 -0.34 -0.18 -2.04
C ASN A 53 -1.21 1.00 -2.45
N ALA A 54 -2.54 0.87 -2.35
CA ALA A 54 -3.46 1.97 -2.64
C ALA A 54 -3.24 3.19 -1.73
N ARG A 55 -2.98 2.97 -0.43
CA ARG A 55 -2.67 4.07 0.51
C ARG A 55 -1.33 4.71 0.23
N ILE A 56 -0.32 3.93 -0.17
CA ILE A 56 0.99 4.45 -0.56
C ILE A 56 0.83 5.35 -1.79
N ASP A 57 0.11 4.91 -2.81
CA ASP A 57 -0.13 5.71 -4.02
C ASP A 57 -0.90 6.99 -3.71
N GLN A 58 -1.93 6.91 -2.86
CA GLN A 58 -2.65 8.10 -2.39
C GLN A 58 -1.71 9.09 -1.69
N PHE A 59 -0.88 8.62 -0.76
CA PHE A 59 0.07 9.50 -0.06
C PHE A 59 1.12 10.10 -1.00
N ARG A 60 1.57 9.35 -2.02
CA ARG A 60 2.50 9.88 -3.02
C ARG A 60 1.88 11.04 -3.79
N VAL A 61 0.65 10.89 -4.26
CA VAL A 61 -0.08 11.95 -4.97
C VAL A 61 -0.31 13.16 -4.07
N GLU A 62 -0.75 12.95 -2.83
CA GLU A 62 -0.96 14.03 -1.85
C GLU A 62 0.34 14.80 -1.55
N LEU A 63 1.46 14.09 -1.40
CA LEU A 63 2.77 14.71 -1.17
C LEU A 63 3.26 15.49 -2.40
N GLU A 64 3.12 14.95 -3.60
CA GLU A 64 3.49 15.64 -4.84
C GLU A 64 2.68 16.93 -4.99
N ALA A 65 1.38 16.90 -4.70
CA ALA A 65 0.51 18.08 -4.71
C ALA A 65 0.96 19.14 -3.69
N LYS A 66 1.22 18.74 -2.43
CA LYS A 66 1.71 19.66 -1.38
C LYS A 66 3.07 20.26 -1.70
N ILE A 67 3.97 19.49 -2.32
CA ILE A 67 5.26 19.99 -2.78
C ILE A 67 5.07 21.02 -3.90
N ALA A 68 4.19 20.75 -4.86
CA ALA A 68 3.89 21.70 -5.93
C ALA A 68 3.29 23.00 -5.39
N GLU A 69 2.32 22.90 -4.47
CA GLU A 69 1.73 24.05 -3.78
C GLU A 69 2.79 24.87 -3.03
N SER A 70 3.65 24.20 -2.26
CA SER A 70 4.74 24.86 -1.53
C SER A 70 5.74 25.54 -2.47
N ARG A 71 6.06 24.93 -3.61
CA ARG A 71 6.93 25.56 -4.64
C ARG A 71 6.29 26.82 -5.21
N VAL A 72 4.99 26.79 -5.51
CA VAL A 72 4.26 27.96 -6.01
C VAL A 72 4.24 29.07 -4.97
N GLU A 73 3.99 28.75 -3.71
CA GLU A 73 4.00 29.72 -2.63
C GLU A 73 5.39 30.37 -2.47
N LEU A 74 6.46 29.57 -2.49
CA LEU A 74 7.83 30.07 -2.43
C LEU A 74 8.14 31.01 -3.61
N VAL A 75 7.77 30.63 -4.83
CA VAL A 75 7.95 31.50 -6.02
C VAL A 75 7.19 32.81 -5.83
N ARG A 76 5.94 32.77 -5.36
CA ARG A 76 5.14 33.97 -5.11
C ARG A 76 5.82 34.90 -4.10
N TRP A 77 6.35 34.37 -3.00
CA TRP A 77 7.09 35.16 -2.01
C TRP A 77 8.39 35.74 -2.57
N VAL A 78 9.18 34.94 -3.28
CA VAL A 78 10.44 35.38 -3.89
C VAL A 78 10.21 36.49 -4.91
N VAL A 79 9.19 36.35 -5.77
CA VAL A 79 8.81 37.39 -6.74
C VAL A 79 8.37 38.67 -6.02
N GLY A 80 7.57 38.56 -4.95
CA GLY A 80 7.17 39.71 -4.14
C GLY A 80 8.38 40.47 -3.57
N ILE A 81 9.34 39.75 -2.97
CA ILE A 81 10.57 40.35 -2.43
C ILE A 81 11.42 40.99 -3.56
N ALA A 82 11.57 40.31 -4.70
CA ALA A 82 12.36 40.80 -5.82
C ALA A 82 11.81 42.12 -6.39
N ILE A 83 10.48 42.27 -6.47
CA ILE A 83 9.81 43.51 -6.91
C ILE A 83 10.11 44.65 -5.93
N VAL A 84 9.97 44.40 -4.61
CA VAL A 84 10.25 45.39 -3.57
C VAL A 84 11.72 45.82 -3.61
N GLN A 85 12.64 44.86 -3.68
CA GLN A 85 14.08 45.12 -3.74
C GLN A 85 14.48 45.90 -5.00
N SER A 86 13.92 45.55 -6.17
CA SER A 86 14.18 46.26 -7.42
C SER A 86 13.67 47.71 -7.38
N SER A 87 12.51 47.92 -6.76
CA SER A 87 11.93 49.26 -6.57
C SER A 87 12.80 50.11 -5.64
N LEU A 88 13.34 49.52 -4.57
CA LEU A 88 14.26 50.18 -3.65
C LEU A 88 15.56 50.59 -4.34
N PHE A 89 16.17 49.69 -5.12
CA PHE A 89 17.39 50.02 -5.88
C PHE A 89 17.15 51.15 -6.89
N THR A 90 16.03 51.10 -7.62
CA THR A 90 15.67 52.15 -8.58
C THR A 90 15.48 53.50 -7.89
N GLY A 91 14.79 53.53 -6.75
CA GLY A 91 14.59 54.76 -5.97
C GLY A 91 15.90 55.33 -5.41
N LEU A 92 16.81 54.45 -4.96
CA LEU A 92 18.14 54.87 -4.50
C LEU A 92 18.99 55.44 -5.64
N MET A 93 18.97 54.82 -6.82
CA MET A 93 19.68 55.32 -8.01
C MET A 93 19.19 56.70 -8.43
N LEU A 94 17.87 56.93 -8.46
CA LEU A 94 17.30 58.24 -8.78
C LEU A 94 17.68 59.32 -7.76
N LYS A 95 17.83 58.96 -6.48
CA LYS A 95 18.26 59.89 -5.43
C LYS A 95 19.76 60.21 -5.49
N LEU A 96 20.59 59.28 -5.97
CA LEU A 96 22.05 59.44 -6.05
C LEU A 96 22.54 60.08 -7.36
N MET A 97 21.70 60.13 -8.40
CA MET A 97 21.98 60.93 -9.60
C MET A 97 21.82 62.43 -9.24
N PRO A 98 22.85 63.26 -9.47
CA PRO A 98 22.78 64.71 -9.25
C PRO A 98 21.80 65.41 -10.18
#